data_AF-A0A2N6UK26-F1
#
_entry.id   AF-A0A2N6UK26-F1
#
_cell.length_a   1.000
_cell.length_b   1.000
_cell.length_c   1.000
_cell.angle_alpha   90.00
_cell.angle_beta   90.00
_cell.angle_gamma   90.00
#
_symmetry.space_group_name_H-M   'P 1'
#
loop_
_entity.id
_entity.type
_entity.pdbx_description
1 polymer ?
#
loop_
_entity_poly.entity_id
_entity_poly.type
_entity_poly.pdbx_seq_one_letter_code
_entity_poly.pdbx_strand_id
1 'polypeptide(L)'
;MKEKLLFRRQFIIGKNLENKLEWDKEDLVDGLTLYNHADLQKESVSLGNKKLILLGYIINPDNFKEDNKIIIEKLFKNSYDFDDLIKQTVNLAGRWLILYINNDEFKILTDPSSLRRIFYTKEDELLIGSDTSIINYFKKQELSNDPKLLEYLNSKYCELSEFEFYNDNTIYKNIYKVLPNRYLDVKTRSVHKFWVDVEKKSYDENLEIISNILVNEIKALYNRSDNIICSISAGIDSRIMYAASKKAEVPIKYFVSTMNTLNEKDSDIYIPKKITKDNNDDFIILDNLESFRDDFLEIYEMNIENARKLPKNLTIQAILDKFDNPYVITGNNAEVIVHYYDKDDVKYGKEISKLLGIPDDITYFNESFQAWLDEARPFLDKHKDIVPMKLFHWEQDTGNWGTLYQAESDIASEEFPPFNNREIFLRFWQCSKEKSYGKEEVYRDLLAKLDKSLLEYPINPLNFKEKIREFIRNNLSHTNYIKLKLFLKR
;
A
#
# COMPACT_ATOMS: atom_id res chain seq x y z
N MET A 1 -11.30 -18.35 -18.37
CA MET A 1 -11.39 -17.51 -17.15
C MET A 1 -10.16 -17.73 -16.28
N LYS A 2 -9.87 -18.97 -15.88
CA LYS A 2 -8.70 -19.35 -15.06
C LYS A 2 -7.35 -18.81 -15.56
N GLU A 3 -7.03 -19.02 -16.83
CA GLU A 3 -5.75 -18.55 -17.42
C GLU A 3 -5.59 -17.02 -17.42
N LYS A 4 -6.68 -16.26 -17.52
CA LYS A 4 -6.64 -14.78 -17.53
C LYS A 4 -6.52 -14.15 -16.13
N LEU A 5 -6.78 -14.92 -15.07
CA LEU A 5 -6.80 -14.45 -13.69
C LEU A 5 -5.62 -15.00 -12.87
N LEU A 6 -4.98 -16.07 -13.35
CA LEU A 6 -3.81 -16.64 -12.71
C LEU A 6 -2.64 -15.65 -12.76
N PHE A 7 -2.14 -15.31 -11.57
CA PHE A 7 -1.14 -14.28 -11.30
C PHE A 7 -1.45 -12.93 -11.98
N ARG A 8 -2.74 -12.57 -12.05
CA ARG A 8 -3.19 -11.30 -12.63
C ARG A 8 -2.42 -10.12 -12.04
N ARG A 9 -1.96 -9.21 -12.89
CA ARG A 9 -1.15 -8.01 -12.55
C ARG A 9 0.23 -8.28 -11.92
N GLN A 10 0.74 -9.50 -12.03
CA GLN A 10 2.06 -9.84 -11.51
C GLN A 10 3.13 -9.88 -12.61
N PHE A 11 4.39 -9.93 -12.17
CA PHE A 11 5.55 -10.12 -13.01
C PHE A 11 6.56 -11.08 -12.36
N ILE A 12 7.47 -11.59 -13.18
CA ILE A 12 8.68 -12.31 -12.76
C ILE A 12 9.86 -11.91 -13.65
N ILE A 13 11.03 -11.72 -13.05
CA ILE A 13 12.31 -11.50 -13.72
C ILE A 13 13.24 -12.62 -13.32
N GLY A 14 13.92 -13.22 -14.29
CA GLY A 14 14.93 -14.25 -14.05
C GLY A 14 15.68 -14.61 -15.31
N LYS A 15 16.70 -15.47 -15.18
CA LYS A 15 17.44 -16.00 -16.34
C LYS A 15 16.81 -17.32 -16.77
N ASN A 16 16.81 -17.60 -18.07
CA ASN A 16 16.41 -18.90 -18.62
C ASN A 16 15.05 -19.43 -18.12
N LEU A 17 14.11 -18.54 -17.79
CA LEU A 17 12.77 -18.94 -17.38
C LEU A 17 12.00 -19.43 -18.60
N GLU A 18 11.36 -20.58 -18.48
CA GLU A 18 10.40 -21.07 -19.47
C GLU A 18 9.12 -20.23 -19.37
N ASN A 19 8.60 -19.72 -20.48
CA ASN A 19 7.39 -18.90 -20.49
C ASN A 19 6.10 -19.73 -20.33
N LYS A 20 5.96 -20.42 -19.18
CA LYS A 20 4.86 -21.34 -18.86
C LYS A 20 3.48 -20.66 -18.83
N LEU A 21 3.46 -19.34 -18.63
CA LEU A 21 2.25 -18.53 -18.49
C LEU A 21 1.89 -17.78 -19.79
N GLU A 22 2.67 -17.95 -20.86
CA GLU A 22 2.51 -17.23 -22.13
C GLU A 22 2.46 -15.70 -21.97
N TRP A 23 3.20 -15.19 -20.98
CA TRP A 23 3.24 -13.78 -20.65
C TRP A 23 4.06 -12.97 -21.64
N ASP A 24 3.77 -11.67 -21.67
CA ASP A 24 4.59 -10.70 -22.40
C ASP A 24 6.00 -10.75 -21.86
N LYS A 25 6.98 -10.83 -22.78
CA LYS A 25 8.39 -10.93 -22.45
C LYS A 25 9.17 -9.70 -22.90
N GLU A 26 10.17 -9.32 -22.11
CA GLU A 26 11.09 -8.25 -22.46
C GLU A 26 12.49 -8.56 -21.96
N ASP A 27 13.44 -8.62 -22.89
CA ASP A 27 14.84 -8.87 -22.55
C ASP A 27 15.44 -7.64 -21.84
N LEU A 28 16.22 -7.94 -20.80
CA LEU A 28 16.94 -6.99 -19.97
C LEU A 28 18.46 -7.21 -20.12
N VAL A 29 19.25 -6.64 -19.22
CA VAL A 29 20.71 -6.82 -19.17
C VAL A 29 21.10 -8.15 -18.50
N ASP A 30 22.34 -8.58 -18.71
CA ASP A 30 22.94 -9.76 -18.09
C ASP A 30 22.19 -11.08 -18.33
N GLY A 31 21.39 -11.16 -19.40
CA GLY A 31 20.58 -12.34 -19.74
C GLY A 31 19.34 -12.52 -18.85
N LEU A 32 18.94 -11.49 -18.11
CA LEU A 32 17.66 -11.45 -17.42
C LEU A 32 16.54 -11.13 -18.42
N THR A 33 15.37 -11.73 -18.20
CA THR A 33 14.15 -11.45 -18.96
C THR A 33 13.03 -11.12 -17.99
N LEU A 34 12.30 -10.05 -18.27
CA LEU A 34 11.04 -9.72 -17.60
C LEU A 34 9.89 -10.44 -18.29
N TYR A 35 9.04 -11.09 -17.50
CA TYR A 35 7.73 -11.61 -17.90
C TYR A 35 6.65 -10.93 -17.10
N ASN A 36 5.60 -10.42 -17.74
CA ASN A 36 4.49 -9.75 -17.06
C ASN A 36 3.13 -10.20 -17.58
N HIS A 37 2.15 -10.26 -16.67
CA HIS A 37 0.75 -10.50 -17.02
C HIS A 37 0.22 -9.37 -17.91
N ALA A 38 -0.71 -9.68 -18.83
CA ALA A 38 -1.26 -8.71 -19.80
C ALA A 38 -1.97 -7.51 -19.12
N ASP A 39 -2.67 -7.76 -18.01
CA ASP A 39 -3.31 -6.70 -17.22
C ASP A 39 -2.34 -5.87 -16.35
N LEU A 40 -1.05 -6.26 -16.25
CA LEU A 40 -0.03 -5.39 -15.68
C LEU A 40 0.43 -4.41 -16.75
N GLN A 41 -0.03 -3.16 -16.65
CA GLN A 41 0.40 -2.10 -17.56
C GLN A 41 1.92 -2.00 -17.59
N LYS A 42 2.49 -1.85 -18.79
CA LYS A 42 3.92 -1.72 -19.00
C LYS A 42 4.20 -0.66 -20.05
N GLU A 43 5.14 0.23 -19.74
CA GLU A 43 5.70 1.18 -20.71
C GLU A 43 7.22 1.11 -20.64
N SER A 44 7.88 1.23 -21.79
CA SER A 44 9.34 1.26 -21.84
C SER A 44 9.86 2.31 -22.81
N VAL A 45 10.99 2.90 -22.44
CA VAL A 45 11.72 3.88 -23.25
C VAL A 45 13.20 3.59 -23.13
N SER A 46 13.90 3.62 -24.25
CA SER A 46 15.33 3.36 -24.31
C SER A 46 16.01 4.26 -25.33
N LEU A 47 17.24 4.65 -25.03
CA LEU A 47 18.13 5.36 -25.95
C LEU A 47 19.58 5.02 -25.59
N GLY A 48 20.30 4.48 -26.58
CA GLY A 48 21.67 4.00 -26.35
C GLY A 48 21.70 2.90 -25.30
N ASN A 49 22.44 3.12 -24.23
CA ASN A 49 22.58 2.18 -23.11
C ASN A 49 21.55 2.39 -21.99
N LYS A 50 20.82 3.52 -21.97
CA LYS A 50 19.86 3.81 -20.91
C LYS A 50 18.48 3.28 -21.29
N LYS A 51 17.81 2.61 -20.34
CA LYS A 51 16.44 2.12 -20.47
C LYS A 51 15.68 2.34 -19.17
N LEU A 52 14.44 2.82 -19.30
CA LEU A 52 13.44 2.84 -18.24
C LEU A 52 12.29 1.91 -18.61
N ILE A 53 11.83 1.09 -17.66
CA ILE A 53 10.61 0.30 -17.80
C ILE A 53 9.72 0.59 -16.60
N LEU A 54 8.49 0.99 -16.86
CA LEU A 54 7.42 1.10 -15.87
C LEU A 54 6.63 -0.21 -15.85
N LEU A 55 6.34 -0.75 -14.66
CA LEU A 55 5.25 -1.71 -14.46
C LEU A 55 4.20 -1.13 -13.51
N GLY A 56 2.93 -1.27 -13.88
CA GLY A 56 1.80 -0.61 -13.24
C GLY A 56 1.45 0.73 -13.89
N TYR A 57 0.78 1.60 -13.13
CA TYR A 57 0.34 2.90 -13.62
C TYR A 57 0.88 4.02 -12.74
N ILE A 58 1.28 5.12 -13.37
CA ILE A 58 1.90 6.27 -12.72
C ILE A 58 1.11 7.53 -13.06
N ILE A 59 0.84 8.38 -12.07
CA ILE A 59 0.03 9.59 -12.23
C ILE A 59 0.88 10.81 -11.93
N ASN A 60 0.75 11.83 -12.78
CA ASN A 60 1.35 13.13 -12.58
C ASN A 60 0.25 14.16 -12.22
N PRO A 61 0.09 14.54 -10.94
CA PRO A 61 -0.89 15.54 -10.53
C PRO A 61 -0.63 16.93 -11.10
N ASP A 62 0.61 17.26 -11.48
CA ASP A 62 0.94 18.56 -12.08
C ASP A 62 0.47 18.65 -13.53
N ASN A 63 0.25 17.51 -14.20
CA ASN A 63 -0.32 17.46 -15.53
C ASN A 63 -1.20 16.22 -15.71
N PHE A 64 -2.46 16.36 -15.27
CA PHE A 64 -3.44 15.28 -15.25
C PHE A 64 -3.83 14.70 -16.63
N LYS A 65 -3.37 15.30 -17.73
CA LYS A 65 -3.62 14.77 -19.09
C LYS A 65 -2.57 13.77 -19.55
N GLU A 66 -1.49 13.59 -18.80
CA GLU A 66 -0.40 12.69 -19.17
C GLU A 66 -0.77 11.24 -18.86
N ASP A 67 -0.50 10.36 -19.82
CA ASP A 67 -0.53 8.92 -19.64
C ASP A 67 0.83 8.39 -19.16
N ASN A 68 0.90 7.07 -18.92
CA ASN A 68 2.14 6.42 -18.47
C ASN A 68 3.31 6.68 -19.44
N LYS A 69 3.06 6.61 -20.75
CA LYS A 69 4.09 6.76 -21.77
C LYS A 69 4.70 8.15 -21.73
N ILE A 70 3.88 9.20 -21.70
CA ILE A 70 4.36 10.59 -21.64
C ILE A 70 5.16 10.83 -20.36
N ILE A 71 4.69 10.33 -19.22
CA ILE A 71 5.39 10.47 -17.93
C ILE A 71 6.75 9.77 -17.99
N ILE A 72 6.82 8.55 -18.48
CA ILE A 72 8.05 7.78 -18.58
C ILE A 72 9.04 8.38 -19.58
N GLU A 73 8.58 8.89 -20.71
CA GLU A 73 9.43 9.62 -21.65
C GLU A 73 10.01 10.90 -21.02
N LYS A 74 9.24 11.60 -20.20
CA LYS A 74 9.72 12.80 -19.48
C LYS A 74 10.75 12.43 -18.42
N LEU A 75 10.48 11.43 -17.58
CA LEU A 75 11.45 10.92 -16.61
C LEU A 75 12.75 10.48 -17.32
N PHE A 76 12.63 9.77 -18.45
CA PHE A 76 13.79 9.35 -19.22
C PHE A 76 14.65 10.53 -19.71
N LYS A 77 14.01 11.57 -20.26
CA LYS A 77 14.68 12.76 -20.82
C LYS A 77 15.29 13.64 -19.73
N ASN A 78 14.64 13.74 -18.58
CA ASN A 78 14.98 14.71 -17.55
C ASN A 78 15.85 14.13 -16.43
N SER A 79 15.96 12.81 -16.27
CA SER A 79 16.86 12.20 -15.28
C SER A 79 18.22 11.92 -15.87
N TYR A 80 19.29 12.49 -15.31
CA TYR A 80 20.66 12.21 -15.77
C TYR A 80 21.16 10.87 -15.22
N ASP A 81 20.87 10.60 -13.96
CA ASP A 81 21.20 9.37 -13.24
C ASP A 81 19.99 8.84 -12.45
N PHE A 82 20.23 7.83 -11.62
CA PHE A 82 19.19 7.22 -10.79
C PHE A 82 18.71 8.13 -9.64
N ASP A 83 19.59 8.96 -9.07
CA ASP A 83 19.20 9.85 -7.97
C ASP A 83 18.30 10.98 -8.48
N ASP A 84 18.56 11.48 -9.69
CA ASP A 84 17.68 12.45 -10.35
C ASP A 84 16.34 11.84 -10.78
N LEU A 85 16.30 10.54 -11.10
CA LEU A 85 15.05 9.81 -11.29
C LEU A 85 14.23 9.81 -10.00
N ILE A 86 14.84 9.42 -8.87
CA ILE A 86 14.16 9.40 -7.56
C ILE A 86 13.54 10.77 -7.26
N LYS A 87 14.30 11.86 -7.41
CA LYS A 87 13.80 13.22 -7.15
C LYS A 87 12.60 13.60 -8.02
N GLN A 88 12.54 13.13 -9.26
CA GLN A 88 11.43 13.43 -10.16
C GLN A 88 10.17 12.62 -9.87
N THR A 89 10.26 11.56 -9.07
CA THR A 89 9.10 10.75 -8.66
C THR A 89 8.39 11.27 -7.41
N VAL A 90 8.89 12.33 -6.77
CA VAL A 90 8.38 12.82 -5.47
C VAL A 90 6.89 13.14 -5.50
N ASN A 91 6.41 13.81 -6.54
CA ASN A 91 5.01 14.19 -6.69
C ASN A 91 4.20 13.16 -7.50
N LEU A 92 4.79 12.03 -7.89
CA LEU A 92 4.10 11.04 -8.71
C LEU A 92 3.32 10.06 -7.85
N ALA A 93 2.08 9.80 -8.27
CA ALA A 93 1.14 8.93 -7.60
C ALA A 93 0.86 7.65 -8.40
N GLY A 94 -0.07 6.83 -7.90
CA GLY A 94 -0.48 5.58 -8.51
C GLY A 94 0.19 4.38 -7.86
N ARG A 95 0.36 3.31 -8.64
CA ARG A 95 0.91 2.04 -8.17
C ARG A 95 1.83 1.47 -9.21
N TRP A 96 3.12 1.72 -9.00
CA TRP A 96 4.14 1.56 -10.02
C TRP A 96 5.46 1.06 -9.44
N LEU A 97 6.25 0.47 -10.32
CA LEU A 97 7.68 0.26 -10.14
C LEU A 97 8.41 0.69 -11.41
N ILE A 98 9.62 1.21 -11.26
CA ILE A 98 10.46 1.66 -12.38
C ILE A 98 11.77 0.88 -12.33
N LEU A 99 12.05 0.14 -13.41
CA LEU A 99 13.36 -0.46 -13.67
C LEU A 99 14.21 0.60 -14.36
N TYR A 100 15.26 1.03 -13.68
CA TYR A 100 16.30 1.88 -14.25
C TYR A 100 17.50 1.02 -14.65
N ILE A 101 17.85 1.06 -15.93
CA ILE A 101 18.91 0.24 -16.50
C ILE A 101 19.86 1.14 -17.29
N ASN A 102 21.15 1.02 -17.03
CA ASN A 102 22.22 1.50 -17.90
C ASN A 102 23.36 0.44 -17.97
N ASN A 103 24.51 0.79 -18.55
CA ASN A 103 25.63 -0.15 -18.65
C ASN A 103 26.08 -0.66 -17.27
N ASP A 104 26.09 0.21 -16.26
CA ASP A 104 26.71 -0.02 -14.97
C ASP A 104 25.68 -0.40 -13.89
N GLU A 105 24.43 0.02 -14.05
CA GLU A 105 23.39 -0.05 -13.04
C GLU A 105 22.16 -0.81 -13.55
N PHE A 106 21.57 -1.61 -12.66
CA PHE A 106 20.20 -2.10 -12.81
C PHE A 106 19.52 -1.97 -11.44
N LYS A 107 18.63 -0.99 -11.30
CA LYS A 107 17.95 -0.65 -10.06
C LYS A 107 16.43 -0.68 -10.24
N ILE A 108 15.70 -1.09 -9.21
CA ILE A 108 14.22 -1.10 -9.22
C ILE A 108 13.70 -0.22 -8.09
N LEU A 109 13.02 0.86 -8.47
CA LEU A 109 12.37 1.82 -7.58
C LEU A 109 10.86 1.52 -7.52
N THR A 110 10.25 1.68 -6.35
CA THR A 110 8.81 1.51 -6.14
C THR A 110 8.11 2.84 -5.82
N ASP A 111 6.79 2.81 -5.95
CA ASP A 111 5.91 3.83 -5.39
C ASP A 111 6.10 4.01 -3.87
N PRO A 112 5.64 5.13 -3.27
CA PRO A 112 5.97 5.50 -1.90
C PRO A 112 5.64 4.46 -0.82
N SER A 113 4.61 3.64 -1.02
CA SER A 113 4.22 2.57 -0.09
C SER A 113 4.57 1.16 -0.59
N SER A 114 5.35 1.03 -1.66
CA SER A 114 5.69 -0.25 -2.31
C SER A 114 4.45 -1.12 -2.59
N LEU A 115 3.35 -0.49 -3.01
CA LEU A 115 2.07 -1.16 -3.26
C LEU A 115 2.18 -2.19 -4.38
N ARG A 116 3.02 -1.95 -5.39
CA ARG A 116 3.47 -3.02 -6.29
C ARG A 116 4.67 -3.72 -5.67
N ARG A 117 4.39 -4.76 -4.88
CA ARG A 117 5.38 -5.47 -4.06
C ARG A 117 6.50 -6.06 -4.93
N ILE A 118 7.70 -6.11 -4.35
CA ILE A 118 8.87 -6.76 -4.95
C ILE A 118 9.42 -7.77 -3.95
N PHE A 119 9.52 -9.02 -4.40
CA PHE A 119 10.21 -10.10 -3.71
C PHE A 119 11.38 -10.55 -4.57
N TYR A 120 12.49 -10.94 -3.95
CA TYR A 120 13.68 -11.38 -4.66
C TYR A 120 14.42 -12.50 -3.94
N THR A 121 15.14 -13.33 -4.70
CA THR A 121 16.05 -14.36 -4.17
C THR A 121 17.48 -13.84 -4.03
N LYS A 122 18.17 -14.23 -2.96
CA LYS A 122 19.50 -13.68 -2.63
C LYS A 122 20.66 -14.63 -2.92
N GLU A 123 20.58 -15.87 -2.45
CA GLU A 123 21.67 -16.85 -2.47
C GLU A 123 21.68 -17.72 -3.74
N ASP A 124 20.50 -18.04 -4.29
CA ASP A 124 20.37 -18.93 -5.45
C ASP A 124 20.42 -18.16 -6.79
N GLU A 125 19.77 -18.72 -7.81
CA GLU A 125 19.42 -18.00 -9.02
C GLU A 125 18.56 -16.79 -8.67
N LEU A 126 18.90 -15.63 -9.24
CA LEU A 126 18.15 -14.40 -9.04
C LEU A 126 16.79 -14.50 -9.74
N LEU A 127 15.75 -14.43 -8.92
CA LEU A 127 14.36 -14.29 -9.30
C LEU A 127 13.83 -13.04 -8.62
N ILE A 128 13.06 -12.23 -9.34
CA ILE A 128 12.40 -11.04 -8.79
C ILE A 128 10.94 -11.08 -9.22
N GLY A 129 10.00 -11.14 -8.29
CA GLY A 129 8.58 -11.27 -8.60
C GLY A 129 7.68 -10.42 -7.72
N SER A 130 6.40 -10.32 -8.09
CA SER A 130 5.40 -9.56 -7.34
C SER A 130 4.94 -10.22 -6.03
N ASP A 131 5.14 -11.52 -5.90
CA ASP A 131 4.78 -12.32 -4.73
C ASP A 131 5.72 -13.53 -4.58
N THR A 132 5.74 -14.15 -3.40
CA THR A 132 6.48 -15.41 -3.20
C THR A 132 5.87 -16.56 -3.99
N SER A 133 4.55 -16.56 -4.23
CA SER A 133 3.85 -17.59 -5.00
C SER A 133 4.33 -17.67 -6.46
N ILE A 134 4.48 -16.54 -7.17
CA ILE A 134 4.99 -16.52 -8.55
C ILE A 134 6.45 -16.99 -8.61
N ILE A 135 7.29 -16.60 -7.64
CA ILE A 135 8.67 -17.11 -7.54
C ILE A 135 8.67 -18.64 -7.38
N ASN A 136 7.85 -19.16 -6.46
CA ASN A 136 7.76 -20.59 -6.19
C ASN A 136 7.13 -21.40 -7.33
N TYR A 137 6.23 -20.79 -8.10
CA TYR A 137 5.65 -21.39 -9.30
C TYR A 137 6.72 -21.69 -10.36
N PHE A 138 7.65 -20.76 -10.56
CA PHE A 138 8.78 -20.96 -11.48
C PHE A 138 9.86 -21.85 -10.87
N LYS A 139 10.23 -21.61 -9.61
CA LYS A 139 11.28 -22.33 -8.91
C LYS A 139 11.00 -22.39 -7.41
N LYS A 140 10.57 -23.56 -6.94
CA LYS A 140 10.32 -23.82 -5.52
C LYS A 140 11.52 -23.44 -4.65
N GLN A 141 11.27 -22.66 -3.60
CA GLN A 141 12.23 -22.23 -2.61
C GLN A 141 12.03 -23.01 -1.32
N GLU A 142 13.10 -23.17 -0.55
CA GLU A 142 13.03 -23.85 0.76
C GLU A 142 12.35 -22.95 1.80
N LEU A 143 11.44 -23.54 2.59
CA LEU A 143 10.89 -22.89 3.77
C LEU A 143 11.98 -22.71 4.82
N SER A 144 11.88 -21.61 5.57
CA SER A 144 12.76 -21.36 6.71
C SER A 144 12.47 -22.36 7.83
N ASN A 145 13.54 -22.89 8.43
CA ASN A 145 13.49 -23.74 9.61
C ASN A 145 13.86 -22.99 10.90
N ASP A 146 13.88 -21.64 10.87
CA ASP A 146 14.13 -20.81 12.03
C ASP A 146 13.08 -21.12 13.13
N PRO A 147 13.49 -21.65 14.30
CA PRO A 147 12.57 -21.98 15.37
C PRO A 147 11.74 -20.79 15.84
N LYS A 148 12.29 -19.56 15.86
CA LYS A 148 11.58 -18.35 16.28
C LYS A 148 10.49 -17.96 15.28
N LEU A 149 10.76 -18.13 13.99
CA LEU A 149 9.75 -17.91 12.95
C LEU A 149 8.63 -18.94 13.07
N LEU A 150 8.97 -20.22 13.22
CA LEU A 150 7.98 -21.29 13.38
C LEU A 150 7.13 -21.09 14.64
N GLU A 151 7.72 -20.65 15.74
CA GLU A 151 7.00 -20.25 16.95
C GLU A 151 6.02 -19.11 16.67
N TYR A 152 6.45 -18.06 15.95
CA TYR A 152 5.60 -16.96 15.54
C TYR A 152 4.41 -17.44 14.68
N LEU A 153 4.69 -18.19 13.60
CA LEU A 153 3.68 -18.66 12.65
C LEU A 153 2.62 -19.56 13.30
N ASN A 154 3.01 -20.36 14.31
CA ASN A 154 2.10 -21.22 15.06
C ASN A 154 1.43 -20.50 16.25
N SER A 155 1.71 -19.22 16.47
CA SER A 155 1.16 -18.47 17.59
C SER A 155 -0.26 -17.97 17.31
N LYS A 156 -1.08 -17.92 18.37
CA LYS A 156 -2.40 -17.28 18.33
C LYS A 156 -2.32 -15.78 17.99
N TYR A 157 -1.19 -15.14 18.30
CA TYR A 157 -0.99 -13.73 17.97
C TYR A 157 -0.93 -13.54 16.45
N CYS A 158 -0.15 -14.36 15.73
CA CYS A 158 -0.07 -14.34 14.26
C CYS A 158 -1.44 -14.52 13.60
N GLU A 159 -2.23 -15.50 14.07
CA GLU A 159 -3.60 -15.70 13.58
C GLU A 159 -4.49 -14.46 13.79
N LEU A 160 -4.44 -13.85 14.98
CA LEU A 160 -5.27 -12.70 15.35
C LEU A 160 -4.82 -11.35 14.78
N SER A 161 -3.56 -11.26 14.34
CA SER A 161 -2.99 -10.13 13.59
C SER A 161 -3.16 -10.32 12.07
N GLU A 162 -3.88 -11.35 11.62
CA GLU A 162 -4.05 -11.65 10.19
C GLU A 162 -2.71 -11.90 9.46
N PHE A 163 -1.79 -12.63 10.12
CA PHE A 163 -0.47 -12.99 9.60
C PHE A 163 0.43 -11.78 9.29
N GLU A 164 0.30 -10.72 10.08
CA GLU A 164 1.11 -9.52 9.93
C GLU A 164 2.62 -9.82 9.98
N PHE A 165 3.43 -9.11 9.20
CA PHE A 165 4.89 -9.23 9.20
C PHE A 165 5.49 -7.84 9.35
N TYR A 166 6.68 -7.75 9.94
CA TYR A 166 7.29 -6.44 10.28
C TYR A 166 8.78 -6.37 9.91
N ASN A 167 9.20 -7.15 8.92
CA ASN A 167 10.55 -7.11 8.36
C ASN A 167 10.51 -7.41 6.85
N ASP A 168 11.69 -7.51 6.25
CA ASP A 168 11.88 -7.84 4.84
C ASP A 168 11.98 -9.36 4.58
N ASN A 169 11.92 -10.19 5.62
CA ASN A 169 11.95 -11.64 5.48
C ASN A 169 10.59 -12.18 5.02
N THR A 170 10.60 -13.42 4.55
CA THR A 170 9.39 -14.19 4.27
C THR A 170 9.43 -15.53 5.02
N ILE A 171 8.42 -16.37 4.82
CA ILE A 171 8.44 -17.75 5.33
C ILE A 171 9.50 -18.63 4.64
N TYR A 172 10.11 -18.14 3.54
CA TYR A 172 11.16 -18.84 2.81
C TYR A 172 12.53 -18.38 3.26
N LYS A 173 13.49 -19.30 3.27
CA LYS A 173 14.88 -19.02 3.66
C LYS A 173 15.55 -17.98 2.76
N ASN A 174 15.22 -18.01 1.46
CA ASN A 174 15.95 -17.29 0.43
C ASN A 174 15.13 -16.18 -0.26
N ILE A 175 13.87 -15.95 0.14
CA ILE A 175 13.06 -14.88 -0.45
C ILE A 175 12.94 -13.71 0.51
N TYR A 176 13.30 -12.53 0.02
CA TYR A 176 13.25 -11.27 0.74
C TYR A 176 12.35 -10.27 0.01
N LYS A 177 11.88 -9.26 0.72
CA LYS A 177 10.98 -8.22 0.23
C LYS A 177 11.66 -6.87 0.19
N VAL A 178 11.33 -6.04 -0.80
CA VAL A 178 11.73 -4.64 -0.83
C VAL A 178 10.67 -3.81 -0.12
N LEU A 179 11.05 -3.18 1.00
CA LEU A 179 10.18 -2.32 1.80
C LEU A 179 10.16 -0.86 1.28
N PRO A 180 9.16 -0.05 1.66
CA PRO A 180 9.10 1.38 1.34
C PRO A 180 10.38 2.16 1.64
N ASN A 181 10.59 3.26 0.93
CA ASN A 181 11.79 4.12 0.99
C ASN A 181 13.10 3.40 0.67
N ARG A 182 13.00 2.30 -0.08
CA ARG A 182 14.15 1.53 -0.55
C ARG A 182 14.02 1.19 -2.02
N TYR A 183 15.15 0.94 -2.66
CA TYR A 183 15.23 0.37 -4.00
C TYR A 183 16.08 -0.90 -3.99
N LEU A 184 15.85 -1.79 -4.95
CA LEU A 184 16.68 -2.97 -5.15
C LEU A 184 17.78 -2.65 -6.17
N ASP A 185 19.04 -2.82 -5.80
CA ASP A 185 20.14 -2.97 -6.75
C ASP A 185 20.19 -4.43 -7.19
N VAL A 186 19.86 -4.66 -8.46
CA VAL A 186 19.70 -6.00 -9.03
C VAL A 186 21.05 -6.68 -9.25
N LYS A 187 22.11 -5.91 -9.54
CA LYS A 187 23.44 -6.46 -9.82
C LYS A 187 24.10 -6.96 -8.55
N THR A 188 23.99 -6.20 -7.47
CA THR A 188 24.55 -6.56 -6.15
C THR A 188 23.59 -7.36 -5.28
N ARG A 189 22.31 -7.45 -5.67
CA ARG A 189 21.22 -8.08 -4.88
C ARG A 189 21.09 -7.48 -3.49
N SER A 190 21.19 -6.17 -3.40
CA SER A 190 21.12 -5.42 -2.16
C SER A 190 20.04 -4.36 -2.21
N VAL A 191 19.43 -4.12 -1.04
CA VAL A 191 18.38 -3.12 -0.88
C VAL A 191 18.98 -1.88 -0.22
N HIS A 192 18.71 -0.71 -0.79
CA HIS A 192 19.29 0.56 -0.35
C HIS A 192 18.19 1.55 0.04
N LYS A 193 18.30 2.14 1.24
CA LYS A 193 17.45 3.25 1.68
C LYS A 193 17.75 4.50 0.86
N PHE A 194 16.71 5.25 0.52
CA PHE A 194 16.82 6.58 -0.06
C PHE A 194 15.87 7.57 0.62
N TRP A 195 16.11 8.86 0.42
CA TRP A 195 15.24 9.91 0.92
C TRP A 195 15.25 11.12 -0.01
N VAL A 196 14.12 11.81 -0.10
CA VAL A 196 14.00 13.10 -0.78
C VAL A 196 13.24 14.05 0.11
N ASP A 197 13.82 15.22 0.36
CA ASP A 197 13.15 16.28 1.10
C ASP A 197 12.26 17.10 0.18
N VAL A 198 11.14 17.58 0.73
CA VAL A 198 10.32 18.64 0.12
C VAL A 198 10.59 19.95 0.84
N GLU A 199 10.45 21.05 0.11
CA GLU A 199 10.59 22.38 0.71
C GLU A 199 9.61 22.59 1.88
N LYS A 200 10.06 23.33 2.89
CA LYS A 200 9.22 23.70 4.03
C LYS A 200 8.23 24.77 3.60
N LYS A 201 6.95 24.53 3.86
CA LYS A 201 5.85 25.47 3.64
C LYS A 201 5.07 25.70 4.93
N SER A 202 4.24 26.74 4.96
CA SER A 202 3.28 26.93 6.04
C SER A 202 2.20 25.86 6.03
N TYR A 203 1.51 25.69 7.16
CA TYR A 203 0.36 24.78 7.28
C TYR A 203 -0.68 24.95 6.16
N ASP A 204 -1.14 26.18 5.92
CA ASP A 204 -2.19 26.46 4.94
C ASP A 204 -1.73 26.20 3.50
N GLU A 205 -0.46 26.52 3.18
CA GLU A 205 0.13 26.20 1.87
C GLU A 205 0.23 24.69 1.66
N ASN A 206 0.65 23.94 2.69
CA ASN A 206 0.70 22.48 2.62
C ASN A 206 -0.68 21.86 2.39
N LEU A 207 -1.73 22.34 3.09
CA LEU A 207 -3.10 21.89 2.87
C LEU A 207 -3.61 22.23 1.46
N GLU A 208 -3.28 23.41 0.94
CA GLU A 208 -3.60 23.79 -0.44
C GLU A 208 -2.97 22.83 -1.44
N ILE A 209 -1.67 22.57 -1.30
CA ILE A 209 -0.95 21.69 -2.21
C ILE A 209 -1.49 20.26 -2.14
N ILE A 210 -1.68 19.70 -0.94
CA ILE A 210 -2.27 18.37 -0.77
C ILE A 210 -3.66 18.32 -1.42
N SER A 211 -4.51 19.32 -1.19
CA SER A 211 -5.87 19.34 -1.77
C SER A 211 -5.86 19.36 -3.30
N ASN A 212 -4.92 20.10 -3.91
CA ASN A 212 -4.77 20.17 -5.36
C ASN A 212 -4.21 18.88 -5.95
N ILE A 213 -3.21 18.28 -5.29
CA ILE A 213 -2.68 16.97 -5.69
C ILE A 213 -3.80 15.93 -5.74
N LEU A 214 -4.57 15.77 -4.65
CA LEU A 214 -5.65 14.79 -4.56
C LEU A 214 -6.72 14.97 -5.66
N VAL A 215 -7.12 16.21 -5.92
CA VAL A 215 -8.10 16.53 -6.96
C VAL A 215 -7.56 16.21 -8.36
N ASN A 216 -6.32 16.60 -8.64
CA ASN A 216 -5.70 16.39 -9.95
C ASN A 216 -5.37 14.92 -10.22
N GLU A 217 -5.02 14.17 -9.17
CA GLU A 217 -4.85 12.72 -9.21
C GLU A 217 -6.12 12.00 -9.66
N ILE A 218 -7.28 12.38 -9.12
CA ILE A 218 -8.57 11.80 -9.51
C ILE A 218 -8.93 12.20 -10.96
N LYS A 219 -8.67 13.45 -11.36
CA LYS A 219 -8.83 13.87 -12.77
C LYS A 219 -7.95 13.05 -13.71
N ALA A 220 -6.70 12.79 -13.30
CA ALA A 220 -5.75 12.02 -14.09
C ALA A 220 -6.16 10.57 -14.26
N LEU A 221 -6.69 9.95 -13.19
CA LEU A 221 -7.26 8.61 -13.27
C LEU A 221 -8.45 8.57 -14.24
N TYR A 222 -9.38 9.52 -14.11
CA TYR A 222 -10.58 9.58 -14.95
C TYR A 222 -10.27 9.78 -16.45
N ASN A 223 -9.19 10.50 -16.79
CA ASN A 223 -8.77 10.63 -18.18
C ASN A 223 -8.29 9.31 -18.82
N ARG A 224 -8.02 8.28 -18.02
CA ARG A 224 -7.50 6.97 -18.47
C ARG A 224 -8.58 5.90 -18.51
N SER A 225 -9.59 6.03 -17.65
CA SER A 225 -10.68 5.08 -17.53
C SER A 225 -11.91 5.76 -16.98
N ASP A 226 -13.07 5.47 -17.56
CA ASP A 226 -14.39 5.81 -17.01
C ASP A 226 -14.94 4.72 -16.08
N ASN A 227 -14.28 3.55 -16.01
CA ASN A 227 -14.64 2.46 -15.11
C ASN A 227 -13.96 2.62 -13.75
N ILE A 228 -14.46 3.59 -12.97
CA ILE A 228 -13.95 3.94 -11.65
C ILE A 228 -15.06 3.82 -10.61
N ILE A 229 -14.77 3.12 -9.52
CA ILE A 229 -15.61 3.09 -8.32
C ILE A 229 -14.83 3.62 -7.12
N CYS A 230 -15.50 4.32 -6.21
CA CYS A 230 -14.89 4.88 -5.00
C CYS A 230 -15.53 4.30 -3.75
N SER A 231 -14.71 3.71 -2.89
CA SER A 231 -15.15 3.23 -1.59
C SER A 231 -15.41 4.41 -0.64
N ILE A 232 -16.53 4.37 0.08
CA ILE A 232 -16.91 5.40 1.05
C ILE A 232 -17.35 4.76 2.38
N SER A 233 -17.00 5.38 3.51
CA SER A 233 -17.31 4.91 4.86
C SER A 233 -17.69 6.09 5.79
N ALA A 234 -17.92 5.82 7.08
CA ALA A 234 -18.12 6.88 8.05
C ALA A 234 -16.82 7.63 8.40
N GLY A 235 -15.66 7.09 7.99
CA GLY A 235 -14.34 7.60 8.28
C GLY A 235 -13.98 8.87 7.52
N ILE A 236 -13.03 9.62 8.06
CA ILE A 236 -12.59 10.89 7.47
C ILE A 236 -11.76 10.69 6.20
N ASP A 237 -10.97 9.61 6.13
CA ASP A 237 -10.09 9.32 4.99
C ASP A 237 -10.89 9.11 3.69
N SER A 238 -11.93 8.27 3.75
CA SER A 238 -12.80 8.00 2.60
C SER A 238 -13.66 9.22 2.23
N ARG A 239 -14.02 10.07 3.20
CA ARG A 239 -14.68 11.35 2.92
C ARG A 239 -13.79 12.35 2.21
N ILE A 240 -12.49 12.39 2.51
CA ILE A 240 -11.53 13.21 1.76
C ILE A 240 -11.48 12.73 0.31
N MET A 241 -11.46 11.41 0.07
CA MET A 241 -11.52 10.86 -1.30
C MET A 241 -12.82 11.23 -2.02
N TYR A 242 -13.96 11.10 -1.33
CA TYR A 242 -15.25 11.55 -1.84
C TYR A 242 -15.21 13.05 -2.18
N ALA A 243 -14.78 13.92 -1.26
CA ALA A 243 -14.72 15.36 -1.45
C ALA A 243 -13.80 15.75 -2.62
N ALA A 244 -12.61 15.14 -2.70
CA ALA A 244 -11.67 15.33 -3.80
C ALA A 244 -12.29 14.89 -5.14
N SER A 245 -13.02 13.77 -5.17
CA SER A 245 -13.70 13.30 -6.38
C SER A 245 -14.81 14.23 -6.86
N LYS A 246 -15.60 14.80 -5.92
CA LYS A 246 -16.62 15.80 -6.24
C LYS A 246 -15.99 17.09 -6.77
N LYS A 247 -14.92 17.56 -6.13
CA LYS A 247 -14.15 18.74 -6.56
C LYS A 247 -13.38 18.53 -7.87
N ALA A 248 -13.10 17.28 -8.23
CA ALA A 248 -12.57 16.91 -9.53
C ALA A 248 -13.60 17.03 -10.66
N GLU A 249 -14.90 17.13 -10.32
CA GLU A 249 -16.02 17.28 -11.27
C GLU A 249 -16.11 16.13 -12.29
N VAL A 250 -15.77 14.91 -11.84
CA VAL A 250 -15.84 13.70 -12.66
C VAL A 250 -16.94 12.76 -12.16
N PRO A 251 -17.65 12.05 -13.05
CA PRO A 251 -18.66 11.08 -12.64
C PRO A 251 -17.99 9.86 -12.03
N ILE A 252 -18.24 9.63 -10.74
CA ILE A 252 -17.74 8.49 -9.98
C ILE A 252 -18.91 7.77 -9.34
N LYS A 253 -18.86 6.45 -9.39
CA LYS A 253 -19.80 5.57 -8.71
C LYS A 253 -19.26 5.23 -7.32
N TYR A 254 -20.04 5.46 -6.29
CA TYR A 254 -19.62 5.22 -4.91
C TYR A 254 -20.13 3.87 -4.44
N PHE A 255 -19.40 3.22 -3.53
CA PHE A 255 -19.87 2.00 -2.93
C PHE A 255 -19.42 1.81 -1.48
N VAL A 256 -20.15 0.95 -0.78
CA VAL A 256 -19.73 0.36 0.48
C VAL A 256 -19.92 -1.16 0.42
N SER A 257 -19.01 -1.91 1.05
CA SER A 257 -19.18 -3.34 1.26
C SER A 257 -19.60 -3.60 2.70
N THR A 258 -20.65 -4.40 2.89
CA THR A 258 -21.06 -4.84 4.23
C THR A 258 -20.11 -5.88 4.80
N MET A 259 -19.32 -6.53 3.93
CA MET A 259 -18.45 -7.66 4.25
C MET A 259 -19.21 -8.80 4.94
N ASN A 260 -20.55 -8.84 4.83
CA ASN A 260 -21.46 -9.67 5.64
C ASN A 260 -21.29 -9.52 7.16
N THR A 261 -20.61 -8.47 7.63
CA THR A 261 -20.40 -8.16 9.05
C THR A 261 -21.13 -6.89 9.50
N LEU A 262 -21.48 -6.03 8.56
CA LEU A 262 -22.18 -4.76 8.79
C LEU A 262 -23.65 -4.86 8.36
N ASN A 263 -24.51 -4.07 9.00
CA ASN A 263 -25.93 -3.92 8.69
C ASN A 263 -26.32 -2.44 8.61
N GLU A 264 -27.58 -2.16 8.27
CA GLU A 264 -28.08 -0.78 8.06
C GLU A 264 -27.94 0.17 9.26
N LYS A 265 -27.73 -0.36 10.48
CA LYS A 265 -27.54 0.46 11.70
C LYS A 265 -26.08 0.86 11.91
N ASP A 266 -25.13 0.23 11.22
CA ASP A 266 -23.72 0.55 11.35
C ASP A 266 -23.41 1.86 10.63
N SER A 267 -22.60 2.71 11.27
CA SER A 267 -22.27 4.05 10.77
C SER A 267 -21.61 4.01 9.41
N ASP A 268 -20.76 3.01 9.17
CA ASP A 268 -20.15 2.76 7.86
C ASP A 268 -21.17 2.45 6.75
N ILE A 269 -22.43 2.14 7.07
CA ILE A 269 -23.49 1.94 6.08
C ILE A 269 -24.41 3.17 5.98
N TYR A 270 -25.02 3.61 7.08
CA TYR A 270 -26.04 4.65 7.01
C TYR A 270 -25.47 6.04 6.69
N ILE A 271 -24.22 6.32 7.06
CA ILE A 271 -23.62 7.63 6.80
C ILE A 271 -23.26 7.80 5.32
N PRO A 272 -22.53 6.88 4.67
CA PRO A 272 -22.32 6.97 3.23
C PRO A 272 -23.64 7.01 2.45
N LYS A 273 -24.61 6.16 2.81
CA LYS A 273 -25.97 6.15 2.21
C LYS A 273 -26.66 7.51 2.33
N LYS A 274 -26.47 8.22 3.44
CA LYS A 274 -27.01 9.57 3.63
C LYS A 274 -26.25 10.60 2.81
N ILE A 275 -24.91 10.60 2.86
CA ILE A 275 -24.06 11.55 2.11
C ILE A 275 -24.37 11.46 0.62
N THR A 276 -24.37 10.26 0.04
CA THR A 276 -24.60 10.08 -1.40
C THR A 276 -26.04 10.39 -1.81
N LYS A 277 -27.01 10.09 -0.95
CA LYS A 277 -28.42 10.49 -1.19
C LYS A 277 -28.60 11.99 -1.20
N ASP A 278 -28.04 12.70 -0.22
CA ASP A 278 -28.17 14.16 -0.09
C ASP A 278 -27.49 14.89 -1.25
N ASN A 279 -26.49 14.27 -1.90
CA ASN A 279 -25.78 14.79 -3.06
C ASN A 279 -26.23 14.21 -4.42
N ASN A 280 -27.24 13.32 -4.41
CA ASN A 280 -27.79 12.66 -5.61
C ASN A 280 -26.73 11.89 -6.43
N ASP A 281 -25.87 11.13 -5.74
CA ASP A 281 -24.82 10.31 -6.36
C ASP A 281 -25.27 8.86 -6.63
N ASP A 282 -24.62 8.21 -7.60
CA ASP A 282 -24.76 6.77 -7.83
C ASP A 282 -24.04 6.00 -6.71
N PHE A 283 -24.81 5.26 -5.91
CA PHE A 283 -24.33 4.57 -4.72
C PHE A 283 -24.74 3.10 -4.70
N ILE A 284 -23.76 2.23 -4.53
CA ILE A 284 -23.93 0.79 -4.47
C ILE A 284 -23.62 0.26 -3.08
N ILE A 285 -24.52 -0.55 -2.53
CA ILE A 285 -24.22 -1.39 -1.38
C ILE A 285 -23.89 -2.78 -1.91
N LEU A 286 -22.68 -3.27 -1.61
CA LEU A 286 -22.29 -4.66 -1.82
C LEU A 286 -22.64 -5.43 -0.54
N ASP A 287 -23.82 -6.03 -0.54
CA ASP A 287 -24.35 -6.86 0.55
C ASP A 287 -24.64 -8.29 0.08
N ASN A 288 -25.03 -9.15 1.02
CA ASN A 288 -25.37 -10.56 0.75
C ASN A 288 -24.27 -11.26 -0.06
N LEU A 289 -23.00 -10.98 0.28
CA LEU A 289 -21.87 -11.47 -0.49
C LEU A 289 -21.87 -12.99 -0.45
N GLU A 290 -21.81 -13.62 -1.62
CA GLU A 290 -21.72 -15.07 -1.70
C GLU A 290 -20.45 -15.57 -1.03
N SER A 291 -20.50 -16.79 -0.48
CA SER A 291 -19.29 -17.50 -0.09
C SER A 291 -18.35 -17.61 -1.28
N PHE A 292 -17.05 -17.75 -1.01
CA PHE A 292 -16.11 -17.93 -2.11
C PHE A 292 -16.45 -19.16 -2.95
N ARG A 293 -16.48 -18.98 -4.26
CA ARG A 293 -16.62 -20.10 -5.20
C ARG A 293 -15.32 -20.87 -5.28
N ASP A 294 -15.41 -22.19 -5.50
CA ASP A 294 -14.23 -23.06 -5.58
C ASP A 294 -13.28 -22.64 -6.71
N ASP A 295 -13.82 -22.20 -7.85
CA ASP A 295 -13.03 -21.75 -9.01
C ASP A 295 -12.28 -20.44 -8.73
N PHE A 296 -12.90 -19.52 -7.98
CA PHE A 296 -12.25 -18.30 -7.49
C PHE A 296 -11.16 -18.63 -6.48
N LEU A 297 -11.46 -19.45 -5.46
CA LEU A 297 -10.50 -19.81 -4.41
C LEU A 297 -9.24 -20.44 -4.97
N GLU A 298 -9.38 -21.37 -5.91
CA GLU A 298 -8.24 -22.05 -6.51
C GLU A 298 -7.24 -21.05 -7.11
N ILE A 299 -7.73 -20.06 -7.87
CA ILE A 299 -6.87 -19.03 -8.48
C ILE A 299 -6.36 -18.04 -7.45
N TYR A 300 -7.24 -17.60 -6.55
CA TYR A 300 -6.93 -16.64 -5.51
C TYR A 300 -5.78 -17.11 -4.60
N GLU A 301 -5.80 -18.38 -4.20
CA GLU A 301 -4.74 -19.00 -3.40
C GLU A 301 -3.47 -19.30 -4.20
N MET A 302 -3.58 -19.51 -5.52
CA MET A 302 -2.40 -19.59 -6.38
C MET A 302 -1.72 -18.23 -6.54
N ASN A 303 -2.49 -17.15 -6.62
CA ASN A 303 -1.96 -15.81 -6.90
C ASN A 303 -1.17 -15.23 -5.74
N ILE A 304 -1.56 -15.51 -4.50
CA ILE A 304 -0.98 -14.89 -3.31
C ILE A 304 -0.72 -15.96 -2.27
N GLU A 305 0.54 -16.06 -1.85
CA GLU A 305 0.92 -16.96 -0.76
C GLU A 305 0.18 -16.58 0.53
N ASN A 306 -0.47 -17.56 1.17
CA ASN A 306 -1.33 -17.34 2.35
C ASN A 306 -2.48 -16.34 2.12
N ALA A 307 -3.07 -16.31 0.92
CA ALA A 307 -4.22 -15.48 0.60
C ALA A 307 -5.32 -15.59 1.67
N ARG A 308 -5.73 -14.46 2.26
CA ARG A 308 -6.64 -14.46 3.41
C ARG A 308 -8.07 -14.72 2.99
N LYS A 309 -8.77 -15.52 3.81
CA LYS A 309 -10.20 -15.86 3.66
C LYS A 309 -11.03 -15.19 4.75
N LEU A 310 -10.97 -13.86 4.82
CA LEU A 310 -11.71 -13.07 5.80
C LEU A 310 -13.01 -12.52 5.19
N PRO A 311 -13.99 -12.09 6.00
CA PRO A 311 -15.23 -11.51 5.48
C PRO A 311 -15.01 -10.34 4.51
N LYS A 312 -13.97 -9.52 4.73
CA LYS A 312 -13.58 -8.44 3.81
C LYS A 312 -13.17 -8.93 2.43
N ASN A 313 -12.52 -10.09 2.34
CA ASN A 313 -12.03 -10.66 1.09
C ASN A 313 -13.18 -11.14 0.18
N LEU A 314 -14.38 -11.39 0.72
CA LEU A 314 -15.58 -11.65 -0.12
C LEU A 314 -15.90 -10.46 -1.05
N THR A 315 -15.52 -9.25 -0.64
CA THR A 315 -15.66 -8.04 -1.48
C THR A 315 -14.86 -8.14 -2.77
N ILE A 316 -13.71 -8.84 -2.75
CA ILE A 316 -12.86 -9.00 -3.94
C ILE A 316 -13.60 -9.83 -5.00
N GLN A 317 -14.20 -10.96 -4.60
CA GLN A 317 -15.03 -11.78 -5.50
C GLN A 317 -16.25 -10.99 -6.00
N ALA A 318 -16.94 -10.28 -5.11
CA ALA A 318 -18.11 -9.49 -5.49
C ALA A 318 -17.76 -8.35 -6.48
N ILE A 319 -16.58 -7.73 -6.35
CA ILE A 319 -16.09 -6.74 -7.32
C ILE A 319 -15.79 -7.42 -8.66
N LEU A 320 -15.09 -8.55 -8.65
CA LEU A 320 -14.77 -9.32 -9.86
C LEU A 320 -16.04 -9.72 -10.64
N ASP A 321 -17.10 -10.10 -9.94
CA ASP A 321 -18.34 -10.57 -10.57
C ASP A 321 -19.19 -9.42 -11.12
N LYS A 322 -19.13 -8.25 -10.47
CA LYS A 322 -20.04 -7.13 -10.75
C LYS A 322 -19.45 -6.09 -11.69
N PHE A 323 -18.13 -5.94 -11.72
CA PHE A 323 -17.44 -4.90 -12.46
C PHE A 323 -16.37 -5.50 -13.36
N ASP A 324 -16.31 -5.01 -14.61
CA ASP A 324 -15.28 -5.45 -15.54
C ASP A 324 -13.95 -4.73 -15.29
N ASN A 325 -13.16 -5.26 -14.36
CA ASN A 325 -11.80 -4.78 -14.09
C ASN A 325 -11.70 -3.28 -13.70
N PRO A 326 -12.43 -2.83 -12.67
CA PRO A 326 -12.49 -1.40 -12.34
C PRO A 326 -11.19 -0.89 -11.70
N TYR A 327 -11.03 0.43 -11.76
CA TYR A 327 -10.20 1.13 -10.79
C TYR A 327 -11.00 1.39 -9.51
N VAL A 328 -10.40 1.11 -8.35
CA VAL A 328 -11.05 1.30 -7.04
C VAL A 328 -10.33 2.39 -6.27
N ILE A 329 -10.98 3.54 -6.09
CA ILE A 329 -10.48 4.63 -5.25
C ILE A 329 -10.69 4.27 -3.77
N THR A 330 -9.62 4.33 -2.98
CA THR A 330 -9.62 4.07 -1.53
C THR A 330 -8.95 5.18 -0.75
N GLY A 331 -9.29 5.29 0.54
CA GLY A 331 -8.57 6.13 1.50
C GLY A 331 -7.32 5.45 2.09
N ASN A 332 -6.81 4.38 1.48
CA ASN A 332 -5.66 3.65 2.02
C ASN A 332 -4.39 4.51 1.97
N ASN A 333 -3.39 4.13 2.77
CA ASN A 333 -2.14 4.86 3.00
C ASN A 333 -2.27 6.23 3.69
N ALA A 334 -3.49 6.67 4.00
CA ALA A 334 -3.73 7.86 4.81
C ALA A 334 -3.21 7.70 6.27
N GLU A 335 -2.91 6.49 6.71
CA GLU A 335 -2.42 6.16 8.06
C GLU A 335 -0.96 6.60 8.29
N VAL A 336 -0.17 6.89 7.24
CA VAL A 336 1.27 7.24 7.33
C VAL A 336 1.56 8.47 8.21
N ILE A 337 0.55 9.30 8.47
CA ILE A 337 0.68 10.54 9.23
C ILE A 337 0.23 10.39 10.70
N VAL A 338 -0.37 9.25 11.03
CA VAL A 338 -0.99 8.96 12.33
C VAL A 338 0.09 8.72 13.37
N HIS A 339 -0.09 9.28 14.57
CA HIS A 339 0.61 8.79 15.75
C HIS A 339 -0.03 7.45 16.14
N TYR A 340 0.41 6.37 15.49
CA TYR A 340 -0.18 5.05 15.65
C TYR A 340 0.19 4.40 17.00
N TYR A 341 1.36 4.75 17.56
CA TYR A 341 1.90 4.13 18.75
C TYR A 341 1.90 5.06 19.96
N ASP A 342 1.89 4.47 21.15
CA ASP A 342 1.95 5.16 22.45
C ASP A 342 3.27 5.93 22.68
N LYS A 343 4.26 5.79 21.78
CA LYS A 343 5.55 6.48 21.82
C LYS A 343 5.99 6.91 20.43
N ASP A 344 6.61 8.08 20.35
CA ASP A 344 7.19 8.64 19.14
C ASP A 344 8.62 8.14 18.85
N ASP A 345 9.35 7.71 19.89
CA ASP A 345 10.73 7.21 19.78
C ASP A 345 11.00 6.05 20.77
N VAL A 346 11.92 5.16 20.42
CA VAL A 346 12.26 3.90 21.12
C VAL A 346 13.75 3.57 21.02
N LYS A 347 14.37 3.10 22.10
CA LYS A 347 15.83 2.87 22.11
C LYS A 347 16.25 1.49 21.58
N TYR A 348 15.38 0.50 21.72
CA TYR A 348 15.72 -0.90 21.45
C TYR A 348 14.64 -1.58 20.60
N GLY A 349 15.04 -2.53 19.75
CA GLY A 349 14.10 -3.30 18.93
C GLY A 349 13.01 -4.02 19.75
N LYS A 350 13.35 -4.51 20.95
CA LYS A 350 12.38 -5.10 21.88
C LYS A 350 11.29 -4.11 22.35
N GLU A 351 11.58 -2.81 22.39
CA GLU A 351 10.55 -1.81 22.69
C GLU A 351 9.54 -1.68 21.56
N ILE A 352 9.97 -1.80 20.30
CA ILE A 352 9.07 -1.84 19.13
C ILE A 352 8.11 -3.02 19.25
N SER A 353 8.62 -4.22 19.56
CA SER A 353 7.78 -5.41 19.78
C SER A 353 6.69 -5.18 20.83
N LYS A 354 7.03 -4.51 21.93
CA LYS A 354 6.06 -4.17 22.97
C LYS A 354 5.03 -3.17 22.49
N LEU A 355 5.43 -2.14 21.73
CA LEU A 355 4.52 -1.15 21.16
C LEU A 355 3.52 -1.78 20.19
N LEU A 356 3.96 -2.75 19.38
CA LEU A 356 3.11 -3.54 18.48
C LEU A 356 2.22 -4.56 19.21
N GLY A 357 2.39 -4.72 20.53
CA GLY A 357 1.66 -5.69 21.32
C GLY A 357 2.06 -7.15 21.05
N ILE A 358 3.23 -7.37 20.45
CA ILE A 358 3.80 -8.71 20.26
C ILE A 358 4.06 -9.34 21.64
N PRO A 359 3.55 -10.55 21.92
CA PRO A 359 3.82 -11.28 23.16
C PRO A 359 5.31 -11.41 23.49
N ASP A 360 5.66 -11.36 24.78
CA ASP A 360 7.06 -11.31 25.23
C ASP A 360 7.87 -12.58 24.90
N ASP A 361 7.20 -13.71 24.69
CA ASP A 361 7.73 -15.00 24.24
C ASP A 361 8.02 -15.02 22.73
N ILE A 362 7.30 -14.24 21.92
CA ILE A 362 7.56 -14.12 20.48
C ILE A 362 8.72 -13.15 20.25
N THR A 363 9.92 -13.71 20.04
CA THR A 363 11.15 -12.91 19.92
C THR A 363 11.68 -12.74 18.50
N TYR A 364 11.02 -13.33 17.50
CA TYR A 364 11.45 -13.38 16.10
C TYR A 364 11.84 -12.00 15.53
N PHE A 365 11.02 -10.97 15.79
CA PHE A 365 11.23 -9.65 15.18
C PHE A 365 12.24 -8.75 15.90
N ASN A 366 12.67 -9.09 17.13
CA ASN A 366 13.47 -8.18 17.96
C ASN A 366 14.79 -7.75 17.30
N GLU A 367 15.46 -8.69 16.62
CA GLU A 367 16.73 -8.44 15.94
C GLU A 367 16.52 -7.59 14.68
N SER A 368 15.50 -7.88 13.87
CA SER A 368 15.14 -7.07 12.70
C SER A 368 14.76 -5.64 13.09
N PHE A 369 14.04 -5.46 14.20
CA PHE A 369 13.70 -4.14 14.73
C PHE A 369 14.92 -3.37 15.23
N GLN A 370 15.88 -4.07 15.85
CA GLN A 370 17.14 -3.43 16.24
C GLN A 370 17.95 -3.02 15.01
N ALA A 371 18.04 -3.89 14.00
CA ALA A 371 18.73 -3.58 12.74
C ALA A 371 18.11 -2.37 12.03
N TRP A 372 16.77 -2.29 11.97
CA TRP A 372 16.08 -1.13 11.42
C TRP A 372 16.39 0.14 12.21
N LEU A 373 16.37 0.10 13.55
CA LEU A 373 16.74 1.24 14.38
C LEU A 373 18.18 1.69 14.11
N ASP A 374 19.13 0.75 14.13
CA ASP A 374 20.55 1.05 13.93
C ASP A 374 20.81 1.70 12.57
N GLU A 375 20.12 1.25 11.51
CA GLU A 375 20.17 1.86 10.18
C GLU A 375 19.47 3.23 10.14
N ALA A 376 18.32 3.38 10.79
CA ALA A 376 17.52 4.60 10.75
C ALA A 376 18.11 5.74 11.59
N ARG A 377 18.87 5.44 12.66
CA ARG A 377 19.39 6.45 13.61
C ARG A 377 20.24 7.54 12.96
N PRO A 378 21.28 7.24 12.15
CA PRO A 378 22.06 8.28 11.48
C PRO A 378 21.23 9.17 10.56
N PHE A 379 20.15 8.63 9.98
CA PHE A 379 19.21 9.40 9.18
C PHE A 379 18.33 10.31 10.06
N LEU A 380 17.72 9.76 11.11
CA LEU A 380 16.87 10.52 12.04
C LEU A 380 17.64 11.65 12.75
N ASP A 381 18.94 11.47 13.02
CA ASP A 381 19.80 12.51 13.60
C ASP A 381 19.98 13.73 12.66
N LYS A 382 19.96 13.49 11.35
CA LYS A 382 20.00 14.53 10.30
C LYS A 382 18.62 15.13 10.03
N HIS A 383 17.57 14.34 10.17
CA HIS A 383 16.17 14.72 9.93
C HIS A 383 15.38 14.73 11.24
N LYS A 384 15.74 15.65 12.14
CA LYS A 384 15.10 15.82 13.47
C LYS A 384 13.62 16.16 13.40
N ASP A 385 13.12 16.44 12.21
CA ASP A 385 11.73 16.68 11.89
C ASP A 385 10.89 15.42 11.67
N ILE A 386 11.53 14.27 11.50
CA ILE A 386 10.86 13.00 11.29
C ILE A 386 10.69 12.30 12.64
N VAL A 387 9.45 11.91 12.94
CA VAL A 387 9.14 11.10 14.13
C VAL A 387 9.55 9.64 13.84
N PRO A 388 10.47 9.04 14.63
CA PRO A 388 10.99 7.70 14.37
C PRO A 388 9.90 6.65 14.19
N MET A 389 8.90 6.61 15.07
CA MET A 389 7.85 5.61 14.97
C MET A 389 6.87 5.86 13.81
N LYS A 390 6.72 7.10 13.30
CA LYS A 390 5.97 7.34 12.05
C LYS A 390 6.73 6.80 10.83
N LEU A 391 8.06 6.96 10.82
CA LEU A 391 8.92 6.38 9.80
C LEU A 391 8.88 4.85 9.86
N PHE A 392 8.88 4.26 11.06
CA PHE A 392 8.72 2.82 11.24
C PHE A 392 7.40 2.33 10.64
N HIS A 393 6.28 2.98 10.96
CA HIS A 393 4.97 2.62 10.40
C HIS A 393 4.96 2.67 8.87
N TRP A 394 5.53 3.72 8.28
CA TRP A 394 5.66 3.82 6.83
C TRP A 394 6.54 2.69 6.27
N GLU A 395 7.74 2.45 6.81
CA GLU A 395 8.69 1.51 6.23
C GLU A 395 8.37 0.03 6.52
N GLN A 396 7.74 -0.30 7.65
CA GLN A 396 7.52 -1.68 8.07
C GLN A 396 6.06 -2.10 7.97
N ASP A 397 5.15 -1.40 8.65
CA ASP A 397 3.74 -1.79 8.73
C ASP A 397 3.03 -1.62 7.39
N THR A 398 3.09 -0.41 6.80
CA THR A 398 2.41 -0.15 5.53
C THR A 398 3.03 -0.96 4.41
N GLY A 399 4.36 -1.13 4.44
CA GLY A 399 5.09 -1.97 3.49
C GLY A 399 4.70 -3.44 3.56
N ASN A 400 4.23 -3.96 4.70
CA ASN A 400 3.86 -5.36 4.89
C ASN A 400 2.35 -5.60 4.93
N TRP A 401 1.70 -5.28 6.04
CA TRP A 401 0.26 -5.47 6.20
C TRP A 401 -0.53 -4.64 5.19
N GLY A 402 -0.10 -3.39 5.04
CA GLY A 402 -0.74 -2.41 4.16
C GLY A 402 -0.50 -2.61 2.67
N THR A 403 0.22 -3.66 2.22
CA THR A 403 0.34 -4.02 0.79
C THR A 403 -0.32 -5.37 0.45
N LEU A 404 -0.62 -6.20 1.45
CA LEU A 404 -1.14 -7.55 1.25
C LEU A 404 -2.57 -7.54 0.70
N TYR A 405 -3.45 -6.70 1.27
CA TYR A 405 -4.85 -6.64 0.80
C TYR A 405 -4.94 -6.15 -0.65
N GLN A 406 -4.08 -5.20 -1.04
CA GLN A 406 -4.02 -4.70 -2.40
C GLN A 406 -3.53 -5.77 -3.38
N ALA A 407 -2.58 -6.60 -2.97
CA ALA A 407 -2.14 -7.72 -3.79
C ALA A 407 -3.21 -8.82 -3.89
N GLU A 408 -3.97 -9.07 -2.81
CA GLU A 408 -5.14 -9.95 -2.84
C GLU A 408 -6.23 -9.45 -3.80
N SER A 409 -6.43 -8.13 -3.89
CA SER A 409 -7.46 -7.53 -4.73
C SER A 409 -7.07 -7.45 -6.22
N ASP A 410 -5.81 -7.67 -6.58
CA ASP A 410 -5.30 -7.60 -7.97
C ASP A 410 -6.02 -8.54 -8.94
N ILE A 411 -6.58 -9.64 -8.44
CA ILE A 411 -7.39 -10.56 -9.25
C ILE A 411 -8.66 -9.88 -9.79
N ALA A 412 -9.23 -8.92 -9.05
CA ALA A 412 -10.53 -8.31 -9.32
C ALA A 412 -10.44 -6.89 -9.90
N SER A 413 -9.51 -6.07 -9.39
CA SER A 413 -9.48 -4.63 -9.64
C SER A 413 -8.08 -4.05 -9.57
N GLU A 414 -7.90 -2.85 -10.14
CA GLU A 414 -6.71 -2.04 -9.86
C GLU A 414 -7.05 -1.03 -8.76
N GLU A 415 -6.39 -1.13 -7.61
CA GLU A 415 -6.59 -0.13 -6.56
C GLU A 415 -5.85 1.17 -6.87
N PHE A 416 -6.52 2.30 -6.63
CA PHE A 416 -5.95 3.64 -6.61
C PHE A 416 -6.13 4.28 -5.23
N PRO A 417 -5.06 4.36 -4.42
CA PRO A 417 -5.04 5.15 -3.20
C PRO A 417 -4.34 6.51 -3.46
N PRO A 418 -5.08 7.62 -3.66
CA PRO A 418 -4.51 8.95 -3.88
C PRO A 418 -3.47 9.38 -2.83
N PHE A 419 -3.64 8.94 -1.57
CA PHE A 419 -2.64 9.23 -0.54
C PHE A 419 -1.26 8.61 -0.81
N ASN A 420 -1.13 7.64 -1.73
CA ASN A 420 0.16 7.06 -2.12
C ASN A 420 1.01 8.00 -2.99
N ASN A 421 1.37 9.13 -2.41
CA ASN A 421 2.16 10.19 -3.01
C ASN A 421 3.16 10.69 -1.94
N ARG A 422 4.46 10.67 -2.27
CA ARG A 422 5.53 11.00 -1.32
C ARG A 422 5.44 12.46 -0.89
N GLU A 423 5.09 13.35 -1.81
CA GLU A 423 4.86 14.75 -1.49
C GLU A 423 3.73 14.93 -0.47
N ILE A 424 2.61 14.21 -0.63
CA ILE A 424 1.50 14.22 0.34
C ILE A 424 1.99 13.80 1.74
N PHE A 425 2.71 12.67 1.85
CA PHE A 425 3.21 12.20 3.15
C PHE A 425 4.12 13.21 3.84
N LEU A 426 5.06 13.79 3.11
CA LEU A 426 6.03 14.74 3.67
C LEU A 426 5.36 16.05 4.06
N ARG A 427 4.39 16.53 3.27
CA ARG A 427 3.61 17.73 3.60
C ARG A 427 2.74 17.52 4.83
N PHE A 428 2.10 16.37 4.96
CA PHE A 428 1.37 16.05 6.18
C PHE A 428 2.26 15.95 7.41
N TRP A 429 3.48 15.43 7.28
CA TRP A 429 4.43 15.44 8.38
C TRP A 429 4.83 16.86 8.79
N GLN A 430 4.98 17.79 7.83
CA GLN A 430 5.15 19.22 8.14
C GLN A 430 3.93 19.77 8.90
N CYS A 431 2.71 19.52 8.42
CA CYS A 431 1.47 19.95 9.10
C CYS A 431 1.34 19.39 10.52
N SER A 432 1.73 18.13 10.74
CA SER A 432 1.59 17.45 12.04
C SER A 432 2.46 18.05 13.16
N LYS A 433 3.39 18.95 12.82
CA LYS A 433 4.23 19.66 13.79
C LYS A 433 3.60 20.96 14.29
N GLU A 434 2.81 21.60 13.43
CA GLU A 434 2.16 22.88 13.77
C GLU A 434 0.92 22.66 14.62
N LYS A 435 0.27 21.50 14.48
CA LYS A 435 -0.88 21.10 15.30
C LYS A 435 -0.52 19.95 16.22
N SER A 436 -0.60 20.20 17.52
CA SER A 436 -0.24 19.28 18.60
C SER A 436 -1.06 17.98 18.61
N TYR A 437 -2.17 17.89 17.86
CA TYR A 437 -3.20 16.84 17.98
C TYR A 437 -3.52 16.08 16.67
N GLY A 438 -2.51 15.73 15.89
CA GLY A 438 -2.55 14.51 15.05
C GLY A 438 -3.40 14.53 13.77
N LYS A 439 -3.63 13.32 13.21
CA LYS A 439 -4.32 13.04 11.93
C LYS A 439 -5.67 13.74 11.85
N GLU A 440 -6.43 13.71 12.94
CA GLU A 440 -7.83 14.14 12.93
C GLU A 440 -8.00 15.64 12.63
N GLU A 441 -7.24 16.51 13.27
CA GLU A 441 -7.34 17.96 13.03
C GLU A 441 -6.91 18.31 11.61
N VAL A 442 -5.77 17.77 11.16
CA VAL A 442 -5.25 18.03 9.82
C VAL A 442 -6.22 17.53 8.75
N TYR A 443 -6.84 16.38 8.96
CA TYR A 443 -7.78 15.81 8.00
C TYR A 443 -9.13 16.52 8.02
N ARG A 444 -9.57 17.04 9.18
CA ARG A 444 -10.78 17.88 9.26
C ARG A 444 -10.58 19.19 8.50
N ASP A 445 -9.40 19.79 8.61
CA ASP A 445 -9.09 21.03 7.88
C ASP A 445 -8.95 20.78 6.38
N LEU A 446 -8.28 19.68 5.98
CA LEU A 446 -8.22 19.27 4.58
C LEU A 446 -9.63 18.98 4.03
N LEU A 447 -10.47 18.27 4.78
CA LEU A 447 -11.86 18.01 4.40
C LEU A 447 -12.64 19.31 4.29
N ALA A 448 -12.51 20.25 5.24
CA ALA A 448 -13.15 21.55 5.16
C ALA A 448 -12.76 22.35 3.91
N LYS A 449 -11.50 22.21 3.49
CA LYS A 449 -10.93 22.87 2.32
C LYS A 449 -11.39 22.25 0.99
N LEU A 450 -11.66 20.95 1.00
CA LEU A 450 -12.24 20.25 -0.15
C LEU A 450 -13.75 20.47 -0.22
N ASP A 451 -14.46 20.18 0.86
CA ASP A 451 -15.90 20.36 1.03
C ASP A 451 -16.30 20.41 2.52
N LYS A 452 -16.57 21.62 3.01
CA LYS A 452 -16.97 21.86 4.41
C LYS A 452 -18.30 21.22 4.79
N SER A 453 -19.21 20.98 3.84
CA SER A 453 -20.53 20.39 4.16
C SER A 453 -20.41 18.97 4.70
N LEU A 454 -19.34 18.25 4.34
CA LEU A 454 -19.10 16.88 4.80
C LEU A 454 -18.76 16.77 6.30
N LEU A 455 -18.43 17.89 6.94
CA LEU A 455 -18.24 17.98 8.39
C LEU A 455 -19.56 18.06 9.17
N GLU A 456 -20.70 18.28 8.50
CA GLU A 456 -22.02 18.26 9.13
C GLU A 456 -22.49 16.84 9.46
N TYR A 457 -21.92 15.83 8.78
CA TYR A 457 -22.19 14.42 9.05
C TYR A 457 -21.26 13.92 10.18
N PRO A 458 -21.75 13.17 11.17
CA PRO A 458 -20.92 12.64 12.26
C PRO A 458 -19.78 11.76 11.71
N ILE A 459 -18.53 11.98 12.13
CA ILE A 459 -17.38 11.15 11.71
C ILE A 459 -17.23 9.98 12.70
N ASN A 460 -17.26 8.74 12.20
CA ASN A 460 -17.18 7.50 12.99
C ASN A 460 -17.94 7.54 14.34
N PRO A 461 -19.25 7.86 14.36
CA PRO A 461 -19.98 7.93 15.61
C PRO A 461 -20.04 6.55 16.27
N LEU A 462 -19.58 6.48 17.52
CA LEU A 462 -19.54 5.23 18.26
C LEU A 462 -20.88 4.93 18.92
N ASN A 463 -21.34 3.69 18.78
CA ASN A 463 -22.44 3.15 19.56
C ASN A 463 -22.00 2.88 21.01
N PHE A 464 -22.95 2.54 21.91
CA PHE A 464 -22.64 2.34 23.33
C PHE A 464 -21.59 1.26 23.59
N LYS A 465 -21.64 0.14 22.85
CA LYS A 465 -20.65 -0.94 22.99
C LYS A 465 -19.27 -0.49 22.52
N GLU A 466 -19.22 0.26 21.42
CA GLU A 466 -17.99 0.84 20.89
C GLU A 466 -17.39 1.89 21.82
N LYS A 467 -18.22 2.74 22.44
CA LYS A 467 -17.76 3.69 23.46
C LYS A 467 -17.12 2.99 24.66
N ILE A 468 -17.69 1.88 25.13
CA ILE A 468 -17.08 1.07 26.19
C ILE A 468 -15.76 0.48 25.71
N ARG A 469 -15.72 -0.07 24.49
CA ARG A 469 -14.51 -0.67 23.93
C ARG A 469 -13.41 0.38 23.74
N GLU A 470 -13.76 1.57 23.25
CA GLU A 470 -12.84 2.68 23.09
C GLU A 470 -12.37 3.19 24.45
N PHE A 471 -13.25 3.32 25.44
CA PHE A 471 -12.85 3.65 26.81
C PHE A 471 -11.82 2.64 27.34
N ILE A 472 -12.04 1.34 27.16
CA ILE A 472 -11.07 0.31 27.54
C ILE A 472 -9.76 0.48 26.76
N ARG A 473 -9.83 0.69 25.44
CA ARG A 473 -8.65 0.90 24.59
C ARG A 473 -7.85 2.12 25.02
N ASN A 474 -8.50 3.23 25.36
CA ASN A 474 -7.84 4.50 25.71
C ASN A 474 -7.28 4.49 27.14
N ASN A 475 -7.76 3.59 28.01
CA ASN A 475 -7.27 3.44 29.39
C ASN A 475 -6.28 2.28 29.57
N LEU A 476 -5.99 1.53 28.49
CA LEU A 476 -4.97 0.48 28.47
C LEU A 476 -3.87 0.88 27.48
N SER A 477 -2.62 0.54 27.75
CA SER A 477 -1.60 0.59 26.71
C SER A 477 -1.99 -0.32 25.55
N HIS A 478 -1.52 -0.03 24.33
CA HIS A 478 -1.79 -0.87 23.17
C HIS A 478 -1.45 -2.35 23.45
N THR A 479 -0.31 -2.58 24.10
CA THR A 479 0.13 -3.91 24.57
C THR A 479 -0.92 -4.61 25.45
N ASN A 480 -1.46 -3.91 26.45
CA ASN A 480 -2.43 -4.48 27.39
C ASN A 480 -3.77 -4.76 26.71
N TYR A 481 -4.17 -3.91 25.76
CA TYR A 481 -5.36 -4.12 24.95
C TYR A 481 -5.24 -5.38 24.07
N ILE A 482 -4.09 -5.58 23.41
CA ILE A 482 -3.83 -6.79 22.62
C ILE A 482 -3.81 -8.05 23.52
N LYS A 483 -3.16 -7.99 24.69
CA LYS A 483 -3.18 -9.08 25.68
C LYS A 483 -4.61 -9.41 26.14
N LEU A 484 -5.45 -8.39 26.37
CA LEU A 484 -6.86 -8.58 26.70
C LEU A 484 -7.64 -9.25 25.54
N LYS A 485 -7.42 -8.81 24.29
CA LYS A 485 -8.04 -9.43 23.10
C LYS A 485 -7.64 -10.90 22.95
N LEU A 486 -6.37 -11.23 23.19
CA LEU A 486 -5.85 -12.61 23.19
C LEU A 486 -6.53 -13.48 24.27
N PHE A 487 -6.76 -12.90 25.45
CA PHE A 487 -7.44 -13.57 26.56
C PHE A 487 -8.94 -13.78 26.31
N LEU A 488 -9.65 -12.75 25.82
CA LEU A 488 -11.10 -12.78 25.62
C LEU A 488 -11.56 -13.68 24.46
N LYS A 489 -10.69 -13.91 23.47
CA LYS A 489 -10.95 -14.87 22.38
C LYS A 489 -10.51 -16.30 22.71
N ARG A 490 -10.31 -16.65 24.00
CA ARG A 490 -10.03 -18.03 24.44
C ARG A 490 -11.27 -18.91 24.41
#